data_AF-A0AA42T8I2-F1
#
_entry.id   AF-A0AA42T8I2-F1
#
_cell.length_a   1.000
_cell.length_b   1.000
_cell.length_c   1.000
_cell.angle_alpha   90.00
_cell.angle_beta   90.00
_cell.angle_gamma   90.00
#
_symmetry.space_group_name_H-M   'P 1'
#
loop_
_entity.id
_entity.type
_entity.pdbx_description
1 polymer ?
#
loop_
_entity_poly.entity_id
_entity_poly.type
_entity_poly.pdbx_seq_one_letter_code
_entity_poly.pdbx_strand_id
1 'polypeptide(L)'
;MAEPVSSGVGMAAAIKMYGMVILLGIMILSAALVYLVVVMTRMPRTRSEWVVSLITTVVGSIAGGGFLIQYFEMHDYLLTWSGLCAIGGIFFAAGLPFWAIIRWTFNYVNARE
;
A
#
# COMPACT_ATOMS: atom_id res chain seq x y z
N MET A 1 -8.05 36.55 34.56
CA MET A 1 -8.46 36.79 33.16
C MET A 1 -8.04 35.56 32.39
N ALA A 2 -8.97 34.75 31.88
CA ALA A 2 -8.62 33.51 31.18
C ALA A 2 -8.15 33.87 29.76
N GLU A 3 -6.89 33.60 29.45
CA GLU A 3 -6.33 33.78 28.11
C GLU A 3 -6.85 32.68 27.17
N PRO A 4 -7.08 32.95 25.88
CA PRO A 4 -7.84 32.06 25.02
C PRO A 4 -6.99 30.85 24.60
N VAL A 5 -6.99 29.78 25.39
CA VAL A 5 -6.44 28.46 25.03
C VAL A 5 -7.24 27.73 23.93
N SER A 6 -8.01 28.44 23.10
CA SER A 6 -9.00 27.85 22.20
C SER A 6 -8.60 27.82 20.71
N SER A 7 -7.73 28.73 20.24
CA SER A 7 -7.42 28.84 18.80
C SER A 7 -6.39 27.83 18.29
N GLY A 8 -5.37 27.48 19.10
CA GLY A 8 -4.30 26.56 18.71
C GLY A 8 -4.74 25.10 18.65
N VAL A 9 -5.63 24.68 19.56
CA VAL A 9 -6.12 23.29 19.63
C VAL A 9 -7.07 22.97 18.48
N GLY A 10 -7.94 23.92 18.10
CA GLY A 10 -8.84 23.79 16.95
C GLY A 10 -8.10 23.75 15.62
N MET A 11 -7.05 24.57 15.44
CA MET A 11 -6.23 24.56 14.23
C MET A 11 -5.36 23.30 14.14
N ALA A 12 -4.77 22.85 15.25
CA ALA A 12 -4.00 21.60 15.28
C ALA A 12 -4.88 20.36 15.01
N ALA A 13 -6.11 20.34 15.54
CA ALA A 13 -7.09 19.30 15.25
C ALA A 13 -7.54 19.33 13.78
N ALA A 14 -7.77 20.52 13.22
CA ALA A 14 -8.09 20.68 11.80
C ALA A 14 -6.93 20.21 10.91
N ILE A 15 -5.69 20.62 11.17
CA ILE A 15 -4.50 20.17 10.43
C ILE A 15 -4.34 18.64 10.52
N LYS A 16 -4.56 18.04 11.71
CA LYS A 16 -4.55 16.58 11.87
C LYS A 16 -5.66 15.91 11.07
N MET A 17 -6.87 16.46 11.06
CA MET A 17 -8.00 15.92 10.31
C MET A 17 -7.79 16.03 8.79
N TYR A 18 -7.33 17.18 8.30
CA TYR A 18 -6.99 17.37 6.88
C TYR A 18 -5.81 16.47 6.47
N GLY A 19 -4.80 16.34 7.32
CA GLY A 19 -3.69 15.41 7.12
C GLY A 19 -4.17 13.96 7.04
N MET A 20 -5.09 13.53 7.91
CA MET A 20 -5.67 12.19 7.87
C MET A 20 -6.52 11.93 6.63
N VAL A 21 -7.29 12.92 6.16
CA VAL A 21 -8.06 12.81 4.92
C VAL A 21 -7.13 12.68 3.71
N ILE A 22 -6.04 13.43 3.67
CA ILE A 22 -5.03 13.33 2.60
C ILE A 22 -4.36 11.96 2.63
N LEU A 23 -3.94 11.48 3.81
CA LEU A 23 -3.34 10.15 3.97
C LEU A 23 -4.30 9.02 3.57
N LEU A 24 -5.59 9.13 3.95
CA LEU A 24 -6.63 8.20 3.51
C LEU A 24 -6.83 8.25 1.99
N GLY A 25 -6.84 9.44 1.39
CA GLY A 25 -6.94 9.62 -0.06
C GLY A 25 -5.77 8.97 -0.81
N ILE A 26 -4.54 9.13 -0.31
CA ILE A 26 -3.34 8.49 -0.86
C ILE A 26 -3.42 6.97 -0.71
N MET A 27 -3.85 6.47 0.44
CA MET A 27 -4.06 5.04 0.68
C MET A 27 -5.07 4.43 -0.32
N ILE A 28 -6.22 5.10 -0.50
CA ILE A 28 -7.26 4.66 -1.44
C ILE A 28 -6.74 4.69 -2.88
N LEU A 29 -6.08 5.78 -3.29
CA LEU A 29 -5.51 5.91 -4.63
C LEU A 29 -4.45 4.83 -4.88
N SER A 30 -3.57 4.59 -3.92
CA SER A 30 -2.51 3.57 -4.02
C SER A 30 -3.13 2.18 -4.15
N ALA A 31 -4.13 1.85 -3.32
CA ALA A 31 -4.87 0.60 -3.41
C ALA A 31 -5.58 0.44 -4.76
N ALA A 32 -6.17 1.52 -5.30
CA ALA A 32 -6.81 1.53 -6.62
C ALA A 32 -5.81 1.33 -7.76
N LEU A 33 -4.60 1.92 -7.67
CA LEU A 33 -3.52 1.73 -8.63
C LEU A 33 -2.97 0.30 -8.59
N VAL A 34 -2.78 -0.27 -7.39
CA VAL A 34 -2.41 -1.69 -7.21
C VAL A 34 -3.44 -2.60 -7.86
N TYR A 35 -4.72 -2.36 -7.54
CA TYR A 35 -5.84 -3.08 -8.13
C TYR A 35 -5.84 -2.97 -9.66
N LEU A 36 -5.66 -1.77 -10.21
CA LEU A 36 -5.62 -1.54 -11.65
C LEU A 36 -4.48 -2.31 -12.32
N VAL A 37 -3.26 -2.26 -11.79
CA VAL A 37 -2.10 -2.99 -12.35
C VAL A 37 -2.36 -4.50 -12.36
N VAL A 38 -2.93 -5.03 -11.27
CA VAL A 38 -3.26 -6.46 -11.14
C VAL A 38 -4.35 -6.88 -12.12
N VAL A 39 -5.41 -6.07 -12.27
CA VAL A 39 -6.55 -6.41 -13.13
C VAL A 39 -6.21 -6.25 -14.62
N MET A 40 -5.45 -5.21 -14.96
CA MET A 40 -5.07 -4.89 -16.34
C MET A 40 -4.07 -5.90 -16.93
N THR A 41 -3.31 -6.62 -16.10
CA THR A 41 -2.32 -7.60 -16.58
C THR A 41 -2.93 -8.95 -16.93
N ARG A 42 -3.84 -9.50 -16.11
CA ARG A 42 -4.61 -10.72 -16.43
C ARG A 42 -5.91 -10.76 -15.63
N MET A 43 -7.08 -10.71 -16.29
CA MET A 43 -8.37 -10.94 -15.61
C MET A 43 -8.35 -12.28 -14.83
N PRO A 44 -8.71 -12.28 -13.53
CA PRO A 44 -8.83 -13.50 -12.73
C PRO A 44 -10.00 -14.35 -13.24
N ARG A 45 -9.85 -15.68 -13.24
CA ARG A 45 -10.91 -16.56 -13.77
C ARG A 45 -12.07 -16.71 -12.81
N THR A 46 -11.80 -16.60 -11.51
CA THR A 46 -12.80 -16.73 -10.44
C THR A 46 -12.65 -15.62 -9.39
N ARG A 47 -13.73 -15.38 -8.63
CA ARG A 47 -13.71 -14.42 -7.51
C ARG A 47 -12.70 -14.84 -6.43
N SER A 48 -12.57 -16.13 -6.18
CA SER A 48 -11.62 -16.66 -5.19
C SER A 48 -10.17 -16.41 -5.62
N GLU A 49 -9.83 -16.67 -6.88
CA GLU A 49 -8.51 -16.35 -7.43
C GLU A 49 -8.16 -14.87 -7.25
N TRP A 50 -9.14 -13.99 -7.47
CA TRP A 50 -8.97 -12.55 -7.33
C TRP A 50 -8.68 -12.16 -5.87
N VAL A 51 -9.53 -12.57 -4.92
CA VAL A 51 -9.38 -12.22 -3.51
C VAL A 51 -8.04 -12.70 -2.97
N VAL A 52 -7.68 -13.96 -3.25
CA VAL A 52 -6.42 -14.54 -2.79
C VAL A 52 -5.24 -13.80 -3.40
N SER A 53 -5.27 -13.53 -4.71
CA SER A 53 -4.19 -12.79 -5.36
C SER A 53 -3.99 -11.39 -4.77
N LEU A 54 -5.08 -10.68 -4.49
CA LEU A 54 -5.03 -9.34 -3.88
C LEU A 54 -4.42 -9.40 -2.47
N ILE A 55 -4.90 -10.29 -1.61
CA ILE A 55 -4.41 -10.44 -0.23
C ILE A 55 -2.93 -10.80 -0.22
N THR A 56 -2.52 -11.78 -1.04
CA THR A 56 -1.12 -12.21 -1.11
C THR A 56 -0.21 -11.07 -1.60
N THR A 57 -0.68 -10.25 -2.54
CA THR A 57 0.06 -9.06 -3.00
C THR A 57 0.21 -8.05 -1.88
N VAL A 58 -0.86 -7.72 -1.15
CA VAL A 58 -0.83 -6.75 -0.05
C VAL A 58 0.11 -7.23 1.07
N VAL A 59 0.01 -8.49 1.47
CA VAL A 59 0.88 -9.07 2.50
C VAL A 59 2.33 -9.09 2.02
N GLY A 60 2.59 -9.48 0.77
CA GLY A 60 3.91 -9.46 0.16
C GLY A 60 4.51 -8.07 0.07
N SER A 61 3.70 -7.07 -0.26
CA SER A 61 4.09 -5.65 -0.26
C SER A 61 4.53 -5.21 1.14
N ILE A 62 3.72 -5.48 2.17
CA ILE A 62 4.02 -5.06 3.56
C ILE A 62 5.26 -5.77 4.08
N ALA A 63 5.31 -7.09 3.99
CA ALA A 63 6.41 -7.89 4.53
C ALA A 63 7.71 -7.67 3.73
N GLY A 64 7.63 -7.75 2.40
CA GLY A 64 8.77 -7.56 1.51
C GLY A 64 9.29 -6.13 1.49
N GLY A 65 8.39 -5.16 1.40
CA GLY A 65 8.74 -3.73 1.46
C GLY A 65 9.37 -3.36 2.80
N GLY A 66 8.76 -3.80 3.91
CA GLY A 66 9.30 -3.57 5.25
C GLY A 66 10.68 -4.21 5.44
N PHE A 67 10.87 -5.44 4.95
CA PHE A 67 12.17 -6.10 4.97
C PHE A 67 13.23 -5.31 4.18
N LEU A 68 12.93 -4.87 2.96
CA LEU A 68 13.86 -4.10 2.14
C LEU A 68 14.27 -2.79 2.80
N ILE A 69 13.33 -2.06 3.39
CA ILE A 69 13.60 -0.79 4.09
C ILE A 69 14.49 -1.01 5.30
N GLN A 70 14.23 -2.07 6.07
CA GLN A 70 15.05 -2.42 7.22
C GLN A 70 16.46 -2.87 6.81
N TYR A 71 16.57 -3.68 5.75
CA TYR A 71 17.83 -4.23 5.27
C TYR A 71 18.76 -3.17 4.67
N PHE A 72 18.20 -2.19 3.95
CA PHE A 72 18.96 -1.09 3.34
C PHE A 72 18.99 0.18 4.21
N GLU A 73 18.50 0.12 5.44
CA GLU A 73 18.49 1.22 6.41
C GLU A 73 17.86 2.54 5.88
N MET A 74 16.82 2.44 5.06
CA MET A 74 16.25 3.59 4.33
C MET A 74 15.34 4.50 5.16
N HIS A 75 15.50 4.52 6.48
CA HIS A 75 14.56 5.21 7.39
C HIS A 75 14.53 6.73 7.17
N ASP A 76 15.64 7.33 6.75
CA ASP A 76 15.73 8.77 6.50
C ASP A 76 14.84 9.24 5.33
N TYR A 77 14.48 8.34 4.41
CA TYR A 77 13.58 8.66 3.29
C TYR A 77 12.16 8.98 3.78
N LEU A 78 11.76 8.54 4.98
CA LEU A 78 10.46 8.89 5.58
C LEU A 78 10.33 10.36 5.95
N LEU A 79 11.44 11.11 6.01
CA LEU A 79 11.45 12.51 6.46
C LEU A 79 11.12 13.52 5.34
N THR A 80 11.12 13.08 4.09
CA THR A 80 10.88 13.96 2.93
C THR A 80 9.72 13.44 2.09
N TRP A 81 9.00 14.36 1.42
CA TRP A 81 7.88 13.98 0.57
C TRP A 81 8.30 13.04 -0.58
N SER A 82 9.41 13.37 -1.25
CA SER A 82 9.96 12.53 -2.32
C SER A 82 10.41 11.16 -1.81
N GLY A 83 11.01 11.10 -0.62
CA GLY A 83 11.42 9.84 -0.01
C GLY A 83 10.24 8.98 0.43
N LEU A 84 9.16 9.57 0.94
CA LEU A 84 7.90 8.87 1.23
C LEU A 84 7.28 8.26 -0.02
N CYS A 85 7.28 8.98 -1.14
CA CYS A 85 6.84 8.43 -2.43
C CYS A 85 7.72 7.25 -2.88
N ALA A 86 9.05 7.34 -2.70
CA ALA A 86 9.98 6.27 -3.05
C ALA A 86 9.76 5.01 -2.18
N ILE A 87 9.61 5.19 -0.87
CA ILE A 87 9.26 4.12 0.08
C ILE A 87 7.95 3.44 -0.34
N GLY A 88 6.90 4.22 -0.65
CA GLY A 88 5.62 3.69 -1.12
C GLY A 88 5.77 2.85 -2.41
N GLY A 89 6.60 3.33 -3.34
CA GLY A 89 6.95 2.58 -4.55
C GLY A 89 7.64 1.25 -4.27
N ILE A 90 8.55 1.19 -3.28
CA ILE A 90 9.22 -0.04 -2.85
C ILE A 90 8.22 -1.04 -2.28
N PHE A 91 7.32 -0.61 -1.38
CA PHE A 91 6.24 -1.46 -0.86
C PHE A 91 5.41 -2.05 -2.00
N PHE A 92 4.99 -1.21 -2.95
CA PHE A 92 4.22 -1.69 -4.11
C PHE A 92 5.00 -2.71 -4.96
N ALA A 93 6.22 -2.38 -5.36
CA ALA A 93 7.04 -3.24 -6.21
C ALA A 93 7.36 -4.58 -5.53
N ALA A 94 7.60 -4.58 -4.21
CA ALA A 94 7.87 -5.79 -3.44
C ALA A 94 6.71 -6.80 -3.44
N GLY A 95 5.46 -6.37 -3.67
CA GLY A 95 4.29 -7.25 -3.73
C GLY A 95 4.06 -7.93 -5.09
N LEU A 96 4.57 -7.35 -6.18
CA LEU A 96 4.36 -7.86 -7.54
C LEU A 96 4.90 -9.29 -7.76
N PRO A 97 6.07 -9.70 -7.20
CA PRO A 97 6.51 -11.08 -7.26
C PRO A 97 5.53 -12.05 -6.61
N PHE A 98 4.95 -11.68 -5.47
CA PHE A 98 3.97 -12.51 -4.76
C PHE A 98 2.68 -12.67 -5.56
N TRP A 99 2.23 -11.61 -6.25
CA TRP A 99 1.14 -11.68 -7.22
C TRP A 99 1.44 -12.67 -8.34
N ALA A 100 2.63 -12.63 -8.93
CA ALA A 100 3.00 -13.54 -10.01
C ALA A 100 3.01 -15.00 -9.54
N ILE A 101 3.61 -15.26 -8.37
CA ILE A 101 3.70 -16.60 -7.77
C ILE A 101 2.30 -17.18 -7.56
N ILE A 102 1.38 -16.45 -6.92
CA ILE A 102 0.05 -17.00 -6.62
C ILE A 102 -0.77 -17.26 -7.89
N ARG A 103 -0.61 -16.42 -8.93
CA ARG A 103 -1.25 -16.64 -10.24
C ARG A 103 -0.68 -17.86 -10.95
N TRP A 104 0.64 -18.09 -10.87
CA TRP A 104 1.26 -19.31 -11.38
C TRP A 104 0.75 -20.54 -10.64
N THR A 105 0.61 -20.47 -9.31
CA THR A 105 0.04 -21.56 -8.51
C THR A 105 -1.38 -21.90 -8.95
N PHE A 106 -2.28 -20.92 -9.11
CA PHE A 106 -3.64 -21.19 -9.59
C PHE A 106 -3.66 -21.80 -11.00
N ASN A 107 -2.85 -21.29 -11.93
CA ASN A 107 -2.75 -21.90 -13.27
C ASN A 107 -2.26 -23.34 -13.21
N TYR A 108 -1.31 -23.65 -12.32
CA TYR A 108 -0.78 -24.99 -12.15
C TYR A 108 -1.82 -25.96 -11.56
N VAL A 109 -2.58 -25.52 -10.56
CA VAL A 109 -3.66 -26.32 -9.94
C VAL A 109 -4.77 -26.58 -10.95
N ASN A 110 -5.28 -25.54 -11.63
CA ASN A 110 -6.34 -25.67 -12.62
C ASN A 110 -5.95 -26.53 -13.84
N ALA A 111 -4.66 -26.74 -14.10
CA ALA A 111 -4.19 -27.61 -15.17
C ALA A 111 -4.17 -29.10 -14.77
N ARG A 112 -4.40 -29.40 -13.49
CA ARG A 112 -4.31 -30.74 -12.89
C ARG A 112 -5.62 -31.21 -12.26
N GLU A 113 -6.56 -30.31 -12.03
CA GLU A 113 -7.96 -30.60 -11.73
C GLU A 113 -8.77 -30.75 -13.02
#